data_AF-A0A1J5IYW8-F1
#
_entry.id   AF-A0A1J5IYW8-F1
#
_cell.length_a   1.000
_cell.length_b   1.000
_cell.length_c   1.000
_cell.angle_alpha   90.00
_cell.angle_beta   90.00
_cell.angle_gamma   90.00
#
_symmetry.space_group_name_H-M   'P 1'
#
loop_
_entity.id
_entity.type
_entity.pdbx_description
1 polymer ?
#
loop_
_entity_poly.entity_id
_entity_poly.type
_entity_poly.pdbx_seq_one_letter_code
_entity_poly.pdbx_strand_id
1 'polypeptide(L)'
;MAAAGAAKRFGPFWGALIVALPLTSMLAMAFVWFDTKNAQLVNELARDIFILVPVSLLFFVPFLAARLTDLGFAANFTAGILLLCGGIILLHRLFPNL
;
A
#
# COMPACT_ATOMS: atom_id res chain seq x y z
N MET A 1 6.11 15.23 -3.65
CA MET A 1 5.83 16.69 -3.57
C MET A 1 4.35 17.03 -3.78
N ALA A 2 3.66 16.43 -4.76
CA ALA A 2 2.23 16.68 -5.04
C ALA A 2 1.27 16.28 -3.89
N ALA A 3 1.37 15.06 -3.36
CA ALA A 3 0.50 14.59 -2.26
C ALA A 3 0.69 15.40 -0.96
N ALA A 4 1.93 15.76 -0.62
CA ALA A 4 2.24 16.59 0.54
C ALA A 4 1.67 18.02 0.41
N GLY A 5 1.71 18.59 -0.81
CA GLY A 5 1.08 19.89 -1.10
C GLY A 5 -0.46 19.82 -1.03
N ALA A 6 -1.06 18.73 -1.50
CA ALA A 6 -2.50 18.51 -1.42
C ALA A 6 -3.00 18.35 0.03
N ALA A 7 -2.31 17.57 0.85
CA ALA A 7 -2.68 17.38 2.26
C ALA A 7 -2.64 18.68 3.06
N LYS A 8 -1.68 19.57 2.76
CA LYS A 8 -1.53 20.87 3.44
C LYS A 8 -2.53 21.92 2.96
N ARG A 9 -3.09 21.77 1.74
CA ARG A 9 -3.98 22.76 1.09
C ARG A 9 -5.47 22.36 1.12
N PHE A 10 -5.78 21.07 1.09
CA PHE A 10 -7.15 20.53 1.07
C PHE A 10 -7.51 19.72 2.32
N GLY A 11 -6.56 19.52 3.24
CA GLY A 11 -6.73 18.77 4.48
C GLY A 11 -6.33 17.28 4.35
N PRO A 12 -6.08 16.60 5.49
CA PRO A 12 -5.54 15.23 5.51
C PRO A 12 -6.39 14.20 4.77
N PHE A 13 -7.72 14.35 4.81
CA PHE A 13 -8.66 13.42 4.18
C PHE A 13 -8.51 13.38 2.65
N TRP A 14 -8.48 14.54 1.99
CA TRP A 14 -8.33 14.62 0.53
C TRP A 14 -6.92 14.23 0.08
N GLY A 15 -5.90 14.54 0.89
CA GLY A 15 -4.56 14.02 0.68
C GLY A 15 -4.52 12.49 0.74
N ALA A 16 -5.18 11.89 1.75
CA ALA A 16 -5.29 10.45 1.91
C ALA A 16 -6.08 9.81 0.76
N LEU A 17 -7.18 10.43 0.30
CA LEU A 17 -7.93 9.95 -0.85
C LEU A 17 -7.05 9.87 -2.11
N ILE A 18 -6.31 10.93 -2.44
CA ILE A 18 -5.42 10.95 -3.61
C ILE A 18 -4.32 9.90 -3.49
N VAL A 19 -3.77 9.70 -2.28
CA VAL A 19 -2.75 8.67 -2.02
C VAL A 19 -3.35 7.26 -2.04
N ALA A 20 -4.59 7.10 -1.60
CA ALA A 20 -5.30 5.82 -1.58
C ALA A 20 -5.84 5.42 -2.95
N LEU A 21 -5.98 6.36 -3.89
CA LEU A 21 -6.30 6.01 -5.27
C LEU A 21 -5.22 5.07 -5.82
N PRO A 22 -5.59 3.93 -6.40
CA PRO A 22 -4.64 2.96 -6.94
C PRO A 22 -4.08 3.42 -8.30
N LEU A 23 -3.75 4.71 -8.46
CA LEU A 23 -3.29 5.29 -9.72
C LEU A 23 -2.01 4.61 -10.21
N THR A 24 -1.08 4.31 -9.30
CA THR A 24 0.13 3.56 -9.63
C THR A 24 -0.20 2.15 -10.10
N SER A 25 -1.13 1.46 -9.45
CA SER A 25 -1.60 0.13 -9.87
C SER A 25 -2.30 0.16 -11.22
N MET A 26 -3.16 1.15 -11.46
CA MET A 26 -3.83 1.37 -12.74
C MET A 26 -2.82 1.63 -13.86
N LEU A 27 -1.80 2.44 -13.59
CA LEU A 27 -0.74 2.72 -14.55
C LEU A 27 0.10 1.48 -14.85
N ALA A 28 0.45 0.70 -13.83
CA ALA A 28 1.18 -0.55 -13.99
C ALA A 28 0.40 -1.55 -14.86
N MET A 29 -0.90 -1.73 -14.59
CA MET A 29 -1.78 -2.59 -15.41
C MET A 29 -1.90 -2.08 -16.85
N ALA A 30 -2.00 -0.76 -17.04
CA ALA A 30 -2.04 -0.15 -18.37
C ALA A 30 -0.76 -0.44 -19.16
N PHE A 31 0.42 -0.25 -18.55
CA PHE A 31 1.70 -0.56 -19.20
C PHE A 31 1.85 -2.04 -19.52
N VAL A 32 1.49 -2.95 -18.60
CA VAL A 32 1.49 -4.40 -18.86
C VAL A 32 0.61 -4.72 -20.07
N TRP A 33 -0.58 -4.14 -20.17
CA TRP A 33 -1.45 -4.32 -21.33
C TRP A 33 -0.84 -3.73 -22.62
N PHE A 34 -0.25 -2.54 -22.55
CA PHE A 34 0.35 -1.90 -23.73
C PHE A 34 1.52 -2.71 -24.29
N ASP A 35 2.36 -3.25 -23.42
CA ASP A 35 3.58 -3.96 -23.81
C ASP A 35 3.30 -5.41 -24.23
N THR A 36 2.40 -6.10 -23.53
CA THR A 36 2.21 -7.55 -23.72
C THR A 36 0.93 -7.93 -24.46
N LYS A 37 -0.09 -7.06 -24.44
CA LYS A 37 -1.47 -7.38 -24.88
C LYS A 37 -2.04 -8.66 -24.25
N ASN A 38 -1.49 -9.09 -23.10
CA ASN A 38 -1.83 -10.33 -22.43
C ASN A 38 -2.81 -10.04 -21.28
N ALA A 39 -4.08 -10.43 -21.47
CA ALA A 39 -5.13 -10.19 -20.48
C ALA A 39 -4.93 -11.03 -19.21
N GLN A 40 -4.34 -12.22 -19.32
CA GLN A 40 -4.06 -13.10 -18.19
C GLN A 40 -3.05 -12.45 -17.24
N LEU A 41 -1.97 -11.88 -17.79
CA LEU A 41 -0.96 -11.19 -16.99
C LEU A 41 -1.51 -9.95 -16.27
N VAL A 42 -2.40 -9.20 -16.93
CA VAL A 42 -3.11 -8.07 -16.31
C VAL A 42 -4.03 -8.55 -15.18
N ASN A 43 -4.74 -9.65 -15.36
CA ASN A 43 -5.63 -10.22 -14.34
C ASN A 43 -4.85 -10.77 -13.13
N GLU A 44 -3.72 -11.43 -13.37
CA GLU A 44 -2.80 -11.86 -12.30
C GLU A 44 -2.31 -10.66 -11.49
N LEU A 45 -1.81 -9.62 -12.17
CA LEU A 45 -1.39 -8.38 -11.50
C LEU A 45 -2.52 -7.73 -10.68
N ALA A 46 -3.73 -7.68 -11.24
CA ALA A 46 -4.89 -7.12 -10.55
C ALA A 46 -5.23 -7.92 -9.28
N ARG A 47 -5.18 -9.26 -9.36
CA ARG A 47 -5.40 -10.17 -8.22
C ARG A 47 -4.35 -9.96 -7.13
N ASP A 48 -3.07 -9.87 -7.51
CA ASP A 48 -1.97 -9.71 -6.56
C ASP A 48 -2.07 -8.37 -5.83
N ILE A 49 -2.37 -7.30 -6.57
CA ILE A 49 -2.58 -5.97 -5.99
C ILE A 49 -3.76 -6.00 -5.02
N PHE A 50 -4.87 -6.65 -5.38
CA PHE A 50 -6.04 -6.76 -4.52
C PHE A 50 -5.72 -7.45 -3.18
N ILE A 51 -4.83 -8.44 -3.17
CA ILE A 51 -4.44 -9.16 -1.95
C ILE A 51 -3.36 -8.39 -1.16
N LEU A 52 -2.42 -7.76 -1.84
CA LEU A 52 -1.34 -7.00 -1.22
C LEU A 52 -1.81 -5.68 -0.59
N VAL A 53 -2.84 -5.03 -1.12
CA VAL A 53 -3.34 -3.77 -0.56
C VAL A 53 -3.80 -3.93 0.89
N PRO A 54 -4.67 -4.89 1.27
CA PRO A 54 -5.01 -5.16 2.67
C PRO A 54 -3.78 -5.46 3.55
N VAL A 55 -2.82 -6.24 3.05
CA VAL A 55 -1.58 -6.54 3.79
C VAL A 55 -0.75 -5.28 4.01
N SER A 56 -0.73 -4.37 3.04
CA SER A 56 -0.04 -3.09 3.14
C SER A 56 -0.60 -2.19 4.24
N LEU A 57 -1.86 -2.39 4.64
CA LEU A 57 -2.48 -1.63 5.73
C LEU A 57 -1.80 -1.88 7.09
N LEU A 58 -1.09 -3.01 7.25
CA LEU A 58 -0.30 -3.30 8.45
C LEU A 58 0.73 -2.21 8.76
N PHE A 59 1.25 -1.53 7.74
CA PHE A 59 2.17 -0.40 7.91
C PHE A 59 1.55 0.73 8.75
N PHE A 60 0.25 0.97 8.61
CA PHE A 60 -0.44 2.07 9.29
C PHE A 60 -0.83 1.75 10.73
N VAL A 61 -0.78 0.47 11.14
CA VAL A 61 -1.25 0.02 12.47
C VAL A 61 -0.56 0.77 13.62
N PRO A 62 0.77 0.95 13.67
CA PRO A 62 1.43 1.71 14.74
C PRO A 62 1.01 3.18 14.77
N PHE A 63 0.76 3.79 13.61
CA PHE A 63 0.29 5.17 13.53
C PHE A 63 -1.14 5.33 14.04
N LEU A 64 -2.02 4.34 13.78
CA LEU A 64 -3.37 4.32 14.34
C LEU A 64 -3.33 4.12 15.87
N ALA A 65 -2.41 3.29 16.35
CA ALA A 65 -2.18 3.03 17.77
C ALA A 65 -1.34 4.12 18.46
N ALA A 66 -0.87 5.16 17.75
CA ALA A 66 0.05 6.14 18.31
C ALA A 66 -0.52 6.92 19.50
N ARG A 67 -1.85 7.02 19.63
CA ARG A 67 -2.52 7.61 20.80
C ARG A 67 -2.41 6.75 22.07
N LEU A 68 -2.01 5.49 21.94
CA LEU A 68 -1.93 4.52 23.03
C LEU A 68 -0.48 4.24 23.46
N THR A 69 0.50 4.51 22.60
CA THR A 69 1.88 4.02 22.78
C THR A 69 2.90 5.12 23.07
N ASP A 70 2.51 6.40 23.04
CA ASP A 70 3.38 7.59 23.18
C ASP A 70 4.65 7.57 22.29
N LEU A 71 4.64 6.71 21.25
CA LEU A 71 5.78 6.52 20.36
C LEU A 71 5.94 7.72 19.43
N GLY A 72 7.17 8.19 19.29
CA GLY A 72 7.53 9.19 18.28
C GLY A 72 7.36 8.68 16.84
N PHE A 73 7.36 9.61 15.88
CA PHE A 73 7.19 9.30 14.45
C PHE A 73 8.15 8.20 13.95
N ALA A 74 9.45 8.31 14.25
CA ALA A 74 10.46 7.38 13.78
C ALA A 74 10.24 5.94 14.29
N ALA A 75 9.79 5.81 15.55
CA ALA A 75 9.46 4.52 16.14
C ALA A 75 8.24 3.90 15.45
N ASN A 76 7.16 4.66 15.26
CA ASN A 76 5.97 4.18 14.54
C ASN A 76 6.26 3.81 13.09
N PHE A 77 7.09 4.59 12.40
CA PHE A 77 7.51 4.33 11.03
C PHE A 77 8.31 3.02 10.92
N THR A 78 9.29 2.83 11.80
CA THR A 78 10.10 1.62 11.83
C THR A 78 9.27 0.39 12.19
N ALA A 79 8.41 0.49 13.20
CA ALA A 79 7.48 -0.57 13.56
C ALA A 79 6.52 -0.91 12.41
N GLY A 80 6.05 0.08 11.67
CA GLY A 80 5.18 -0.11 10.51
C GLY A 80 5.87 -0.88 9.40
N ILE A 81 7.14 -0.57 9.11
CA ILE A 81 7.95 -1.33 8.14
C ILE A 81 8.11 -2.78 8.60
N LEU A 82 8.46 -3.00 9.86
CA LEU A 82 8.64 -4.36 10.39
C LEU A 82 7.35 -5.18 10.30
N LEU A 83 6.21 -4.59 10.64
CA LEU A 83 4.89 -5.23 10.53
C LEU A 83 4.53 -5.54 9.07
N LEU A 84 4.77 -4.61 8.16
CA LEU A 84 4.55 -4.81 6.73
C LEU A 84 5.40 -5.98 6.20
N CYS A 85 6.71 -5.97 6.47
CA CYS A 85 7.60 -7.05 6.06
C CYS A 85 7.17 -8.38 6.65
N GLY A 86 6.85 -8.42 7.94
CA GLY A 86 6.34 -9.62 8.61
C GLY A 86 5.04 -10.14 7.98
N GLY A 87 4.12 -9.24 7.64
CA GLY A 87 2.86 -9.57 6.97
C GLY A 87 3.06 -10.16 5.57
N ILE A 88 3.95 -9.58 4.76
CA ILE A 88 4.29 -10.10 3.43
C ILE A 88 4.96 -11.48 3.54
N ILE A 89 5.92 -11.63 4.45
CA ILE A 89 6.59 -12.91 4.68
C ILE A 89 5.59 -13.98 5.12
N LEU A 90 4.67 -13.64 6.02
CA LEU A 90 3.63 -14.55 6.47
C LEU A 90 2.66 -14.93 5.35
N LEU A 91 2.21 -13.96 4.54
CA LEU A 91 1.34 -14.22 3.39
C LEU A 91 2.01 -15.23 2.43
N HIS A 92 3.27 -15.00 2.07
CA HIS A 92 3.99 -15.88 1.16
C HIS A 92 4.26 -17.27 1.79
N ARG A 93 4.46 -17.34 3.10
CA ARG A 93 4.59 -18.62 3.84
C ARG A 93 3.29 -19.42 3.84
N LEU A 94 2.14 -18.76 3.97
CA LEU A 94 0.82 -19.43 4.02
C LEU A 94 0.30 -19.78 2.62
N PHE A 95 0.62 -18.95 1.62
CA PHE A 95 0.20 -19.12 0.24
C PHE A 95 1.41 -19.04 -0.71
N PRO A 96 2.26 -20.08 -0.76
CA PRO A 96 3.46 -20.08 -1.59
C PRO A 96 3.17 -20.10 -3.10
N ASN A 97 1.95 -20.49 -3.49
CA ASN A 97 1.48 -20.54 -4.87
C ASN A 97 0.57 -19.36 -5.23
N LEU A 98 0.56 -18.32 -4.39
CA LEU A 98 -0.12 -17.07 -4.71
C LEU A 98 0.71 -16.30 -5.73
#